data_AF-A0A1V8RNY2-F1
#
_entry.id   AF-A0A1V8RNY2-F1
#
_cell.length_a   1.000
_cell.length_b   1.000
_cell.length_c   1.000
_cell.angle_alpha   90.00
_cell.angle_beta   90.00
_cell.angle_gamma   90.00
#
_symmetry.space_group_name_H-M   'P 1'
#
loop_
_entity.id
_entity.type
_entity.pdbx_description
1 polymer ?
#
loop_
_entity_poly.entity_id
_entity_poly.type
_entity_poly.pdbx_seq_one_letter_code
_entity_poly.pdbx_strand_id
1 'polypeptide(L)'
;MGFSFPWPMSQGEWMAWISAVVTLVFGLALFLAPGLCFRLLRLQPRPEKPAAIAEGRGRMAGFYLGVGLCCVLLAQPLLYMALGFSWLFTAFGRMLSMMSDRAGTPFNWISLVVELVLATLALLFAFGFVA
;
A
#
# COMPACT_ATOMS: atom_id res chain seq x y z
N MET A 1 4.65 26.74 14.61
CA MET A 1 3.82 26.29 13.48
C MET A 1 2.61 25.58 14.07
N GLY A 2 1.38 26.05 13.81
CA GLY A 2 0.19 25.31 14.20
C GLY A 2 0.08 24.08 13.33
N PHE A 3 0.06 22.88 13.92
CA PHE A 3 -0.24 21.66 13.19
C PHE A 3 -1.74 21.63 12.90
N SER A 4 -2.16 22.23 11.78
CA SER A 4 -3.49 21.99 11.23
C SER A 4 -3.45 20.71 10.42
N PHE A 5 -4.31 19.76 10.75
CA PHE A 5 -4.46 18.54 9.96
C PHE A 5 -4.94 18.89 8.54
N PRO A 6 -4.23 18.47 7.48
CA PRO A 6 -4.60 18.81 6.11
C PRO A 6 -5.75 17.92 5.64
N TRP A 7 -6.97 18.32 5.99
CA TRP A 7 -8.19 17.63 5.60
C TRP A 7 -8.39 17.73 4.07
N PRO A 8 -8.62 16.61 3.35
CA PRO A 8 -9.06 16.63 1.96
C PRO A 8 -10.29 17.53 1.71
N MET A 9 -10.17 18.42 0.73
CA MET A 9 -11.23 19.36 0.32
C MET A 9 -11.73 19.10 -1.10
N SER A 10 -10.95 18.41 -1.93
CA SER A 10 -11.28 18.11 -3.32
C SER A 10 -11.44 16.62 -3.57
N GLN A 11 -12.06 16.26 -4.69
CA GLN A 11 -12.30 14.86 -5.03
C GLN A 11 -10.98 14.10 -5.22
N GLY A 12 -10.00 14.73 -5.88
CA GLY A 12 -8.66 14.19 -6.07
C GLY A 12 -7.94 13.97 -4.73
N GLU A 13 -7.99 14.95 -3.83
CA GLU A 13 -7.41 14.81 -2.49
C GLU A 13 -8.04 13.65 -1.72
N TRP A 14 -9.37 13.50 -1.80
CA TRP A 14 -10.07 12.38 -1.16
C TRP A 14 -9.63 11.02 -1.71
N MET A 15 -9.46 10.91 -3.03
CA MET A 15 -8.98 9.68 -3.67
C MET A 15 -7.59 9.29 -3.18
N ALA A 16 -6.66 10.24 -3.20
CA ALA A 16 -5.28 10.01 -2.76
C ALA A 16 -5.20 9.71 -1.26
N TRP A 17 -5.99 10.43 -0.45
CA TRP A 17 -6.06 10.23 0.98
C TRP A 17 -6.61 8.85 1.34
N ILE A 18 -7.67 8.38 0.66
CA ILE A 18 -8.19 7.02 0.87
C ILE A 18 -7.12 5.97 0.56
N SER A 19 -6.37 6.14 -0.54
CA SER A 19 -5.25 5.24 -0.86
C SER A 19 -4.20 5.22 0.26
N ALA A 20 -3.85 6.39 0.80
CA ALA A 20 -2.91 6.51 1.92
C ALA A 20 -3.44 5.84 3.20
N VAL A 21 -4.72 6.03 3.54
CA VAL A 21 -5.34 5.41 4.73
C VAL A 21 -5.41 3.90 4.58
N VAL A 22 -5.81 3.37 3.43
CA VAL A 22 -5.83 1.92 3.20
C VAL A 22 -4.43 1.34 3.36
N THR A 23 -3.42 2.01 2.82
CA THR A 23 -2.01 1.61 2.96
C THR A 23 -1.55 1.64 4.41
N LEU A 24 -1.90 2.70 5.14
CA LEU A 24 -1.58 2.86 6.55
C LEU A 24 -2.23 1.76 7.42
N VAL A 25 -3.52 1.47 7.19
CA VAL A 25 -4.25 0.42 7.90
C VAL A 25 -3.65 -0.95 7.59
N PHE A 26 -3.30 -1.21 6.33
CA PHE A 26 -2.63 -2.46 5.94
C PHE A 26 -1.25 -2.60 6.60
N GLY A 27 -0.47 -1.51 6.64
CA GLY A 27 0.78 -1.44 7.38
C GLY A 27 0.60 -1.72 8.87
N LEU A 28 -0.41 -1.12 9.52
CA LEU A 28 -0.72 -1.36 10.93
C LEU A 28 -1.11 -2.81 11.19
N ALA A 29 -1.96 -3.38 10.35
CA ALA A 29 -2.37 -4.79 10.46
C ALA A 29 -1.17 -5.73 10.35
N LEU A 30 -0.23 -5.44 9.44
CA LEU A 30 0.99 -6.22 9.25
C LEU A 30 2.00 -6.03 10.39
N PHE A 31 2.05 -4.84 10.98
CA PHE A 31 2.89 -4.53 12.14
C PHE A 31 2.40 -5.27 13.39
N LEU A 32 1.10 -5.18 13.69
CA LEU A 32 0.52 -5.75 14.90
C LEU A 32 0.32 -7.27 14.77
N ALA A 33 -0.29 -7.71 13.66
CA ALA A 33 -0.74 -9.09 13.44
C ALA A 33 -0.23 -9.66 12.09
N PRO A 34 1.10 -9.78 11.89
CA PRO A 34 1.67 -10.27 10.63
C PRO A 34 1.17 -11.66 10.22
N GLY A 35 0.97 -12.58 11.17
CA GLY A 35 0.47 -13.92 10.88
C GLY A 35 -0.97 -13.95 10.35
N LEU A 36 -1.80 -12.97 10.69
CA LEU A 36 -3.14 -12.82 10.09
C LEU A 36 -3.01 -12.31 8.65
N CYS A 37 -2.17 -11.30 8.43
CA CYS A 37 -1.93 -10.74 7.11
C CYS A 37 -1.29 -11.76 6.16
N PHE A 38 -0.35 -12.58 6.64
CA PHE A 38 0.22 -13.67 5.84
C PHE A 38 -0.85 -14.68 5.43
N ARG A 39 -1.76 -15.07 6.34
CA ARG A 39 -2.89 -15.94 5.98
C ARG A 39 -3.81 -15.29 4.93
N LEU A 40 -4.12 -14.01 5.06
CA LEU A 40 -4.90 -13.26 4.06
C LEU A 40 -4.19 -13.22 2.70
N LEU A 41 -2.88 -13.04 2.70
CA LEU A 41 -2.01 -13.08 1.52
C LEU A 41 -1.71 -14.51 1.03
N ARG A 42 -2.28 -15.53 1.68
CA ARG A 42 -2.03 -16.95 1.42
C ARG A 42 -0.56 -17.36 1.53
N LEU A 43 0.21 -16.60 2.31
CA LEU A 43 1.59 -16.88 2.67
C LEU A 43 1.65 -17.79 3.91
N GLN A 44 2.57 -18.74 3.89
CA GLN A 44 2.83 -19.63 5.02
C GLN A 44 4.24 -19.38 5.57
N PRO A 45 4.39 -18.64 6.69
CA PRO A 45 5.68 -18.50 7.34
C PRO A 45 6.10 -19.87 7.92
N ARG A 46 7.38 -20.24 7.74
CA ARG A 46 7.89 -21.45 8.38
C ARG A 46 8.02 -21.21 9.89
N PRO A 47 7.41 -22.06 10.74
CA PRO A 47 7.37 -21.84 12.19
C PRO A 47 8.78 -21.86 12.83
N GLU A 48 9.71 -22.59 12.23
CA GLU A 48 11.12 -22.68 12.65
C GLU A 48 11.91 -21.38 12.40
N LYS A 49 11.37 -20.43 11.62
CA LYS A 49 12.06 -19.22 11.21
C LYS A 49 11.29 -17.96 11.66
N PRO A 50 11.48 -17.51 12.91
CA PRO A 50 10.82 -16.30 13.43
C PRO A 50 11.17 -15.03 12.63
N ALA A 51 12.27 -15.07 11.87
CA ALA A 51 12.65 -14.02 10.93
C ALA A 51 11.55 -13.66 9.91
N ALA A 52 10.68 -14.60 9.51
CA ALA A 52 9.57 -14.30 8.61
C ALA A 52 8.57 -13.31 9.22
N ILE A 53 8.31 -13.42 10.52
CA ILE A 53 7.45 -12.50 11.26
C ILE A 53 8.15 -11.14 11.43
N ALA A 54 9.46 -11.14 11.68
CA ALA A 54 10.25 -9.93 11.77
C ALA A 54 10.25 -9.14 10.46
N GLU A 55 10.33 -9.82 9.31
CA GLU A 55 10.27 -9.19 7.97
C GLU A 55 8.89 -8.56 7.69
N GLY A 56 7.81 -9.22 8.12
CA GLY A 56 6.46 -8.65 8.05
C GLY A 56 6.35 -7.35 8.85
N ARG A 57 6.82 -7.36 10.11
CA ARG A 57 6.75 -6.19 11.01
C ARG A 57 7.71 -5.07 10.65
N GLY A 58 8.91 -5.43 10.22
CA GLY A 58 9.98 -4.49 9.93
C GLY A 58 9.83 -3.93 8.53
N ARG A 59 10.21 -4.74 7.53
CA ARG A 59 10.34 -4.26 6.15
C ARG A 59 8.98 -3.98 5.53
N MET A 60 8.06 -4.95 5.55
CA MET A 60 6.79 -4.76 4.85
C MET A 60 5.92 -3.68 5.54
N ALA A 61 5.71 -3.80 6.85
CA ALA A 61 4.86 -2.85 7.57
C ALA A 61 5.50 -1.46 7.69
N GLY A 62 6.81 -1.37 7.94
CA GLY A 62 7.51 -0.10 8.14
C GLY A 62 7.38 0.85 6.96
N PHE A 63 7.53 0.36 5.73
CA PHE A 63 7.36 1.20 4.53
C PHE A 63 5.90 1.65 4.34
N TYR A 64 4.92 0.75 4.52
CA TYR A 64 3.50 1.12 4.42
C TYR A 64 3.09 2.14 5.48
N LEU A 65 3.54 1.96 6.71
CA LEU A 65 3.31 2.89 7.81
C LEU A 65 3.97 4.24 7.54
N GLY A 66 5.26 4.24 7.18
CA GLY A 66 6.01 5.48 6.95
C GLY A 66 5.42 6.32 5.83
N VAL A 67 5.22 5.72 4.64
CA VAL A 67 4.68 6.44 3.49
C VAL A 67 3.22 6.84 3.72
N GLY A 68 2.38 5.91 4.21
CA GLY A 68 0.97 6.19 4.47
C GLY A 68 0.76 7.28 5.52
N LEU A 69 1.51 7.25 6.62
CA LEU A 69 1.41 8.24 7.68
C LEU A 69 1.89 9.61 7.20
N CYS A 70 3.01 9.68 6.46
CA CYS A 70 3.49 10.93 5.86
C CYS A 70 2.47 11.52 4.88
N CYS A 71 1.82 10.69 4.06
CA CYS A 71 0.76 11.15 3.17
C CYS A 71 -0.42 11.75 3.94
N VAL A 72 -0.89 11.08 4.99
CA VAL A 72 -2.04 11.54 5.80
C VAL A 72 -1.72 12.81 6.60
N LEU A 73 -0.51 12.91 7.16
CA LEU A 73 -0.13 14.04 8.00
C LEU A 73 0.30 15.29 7.22
N LEU A 74 0.87 15.12 6.03
CA LEU A 74 1.46 16.21 5.25
C LEU A 74 0.68 16.55 3.97
N ALA A 75 -0.12 15.62 3.45
CA ALA A 75 -0.97 15.75 2.26
C ALA A 75 -0.29 16.41 1.04
N GLN A 76 1.01 16.14 0.84
CA GLN A 76 1.75 16.73 -0.27
C GLN A 76 1.60 15.90 -1.56
N PRO A 77 1.39 16.51 -2.74
CA PRO A 77 1.29 15.79 -4.01
C PRO A 77 2.47 14.86 -4.30
N LEU A 78 3.69 15.27 -3.95
CA LEU A 78 4.90 14.45 -4.14
C LEU A 78 4.91 13.18 -3.26
N LEU A 79 4.29 13.22 -2.07
CA LEU A 79 4.17 12.04 -1.21
C LEU A 79 3.13 11.08 -1.77
N TYR A 80 2.00 11.59 -2.28
CA TYR A 80 1.02 10.77 -2.98
C TYR A 80 1.57 10.19 -4.28
N MET A 81 2.45 10.91 -4.98
CA MET A 81 3.20 10.38 -6.12
C MET A 81 4.06 9.19 -5.71
N ALA A 82 4.84 9.32 -4.62
CA ALA A 82 5.66 8.24 -4.10
C ALA A 82 4.82 7.01 -3.66
N LEU A 83 3.68 7.25 -3.01
CA LEU A 83 2.71 6.21 -2.67
C LEU A 83 2.18 5.51 -3.92
N GLY A 84 1.76 6.28 -4.92
CA GLY A 84 1.23 5.77 -6.18
C GLY A 84 2.24 4.91 -6.93
N PHE A 85 3.50 5.35 -7.03
CA PHE A 85 4.57 4.55 -7.61
C PHE A 85 4.88 3.30 -6.79
N SER A 86 4.82 3.36 -5.46
CA SER A 86 5.04 2.19 -4.59
C SER A 86 4.02 1.09 -4.90
N TRP A 87 2.74 1.44 -5.05
CA TRP A 87 1.70 0.49 -5.47
C TRP A 87 1.85 0.04 -6.92
N LEU A 88 2.24 0.94 -7.83
CA LEU A 88 2.48 0.58 -9.23
C LEU A 88 3.61 -0.45 -9.38
N PHE A 89 4.73 -0.27 -8.67
CA PHE A 89 5.81 -1.25 -8.66
C PHE A 89 5.43 -2.56 -7.96
N THR A 90 4.54 -2.50 -6.96
CA THR A 90 3.97 -3.70 -6.33
C THR A 90 3.12 -4.48 -7.34
N ALA A 91 2.21 -3.80 -8.05
CA ALA A 91 1.39 -4.37 -9.13
C ALA A 91 2.26 -4.97 -10.25
N PHE A 92 3.30 -4.24 -10.67
CA PHE A 92 4.23 -4.72 -11.69
C PHE A 92 4.99 -5.97 -11.24
N GLY A 93 5.50 -5.99 -10.02
CA GLY A 93 6.15 -7.17 -9.43
C GLY A 93 5.22 -8.38 -9.39
N ARG A 94 3.94 -8.17 -9.04
CA ARG A 94 2.92 -9.23 -9.07
C ARG A 94 2.66 -9.73 -10.48
N MET A 95 2.57 -8.83 -11.46
CA MET A 95 2.40 -9.20 -12.87
C MET A 95 3.55 -10.10 -13.34
N LEU A 96 4.79 -9.75 -13.02
CA LEU A 96 5.96 -10.58 -13.33
C LEU A 96 5.88 -11.96 -12.67
N SER A 97 5.49 -12.04 -11.40
CA SER A 97 5.33 -13.34 -10.72
C SER A 97 4.20 -14.18 -11.34
N MET A 98 3.07 -13.59 -11.72
CA MET A 98 2.00 -14.33 -12.40
C MET A 98 2.45 -14.91 -13.75
N MET A 99 3.29 -14.18 -14.49
CA MET A 99 3.85 -14.63 -15.77
C MET A 99 4.90 -15.72 -15.59
N SER A 100 5.81 -15.56 -14.64
CA SER A 100 6.90 -16.50 -14.35
C SER A 100 6.39 -17.80 -13.73
N ASP A 101 5.54 -17.69 -12.71
CA ASP A 101 5.23 -18.80 -11.82
C ASP A 101 3.91 -19.52 -12.19
N ARG A 102 3.31 -19.19 -13.35
CA ARG A 102 1.96 -19.62 -13.78
C ARG A 102 0.88 -19.41 -12.70
N ALA A 103 1.10 -18.45 -11.80
CA ALA A 103 0.27 -18.19 -10.63
C ALA A 103 -0.93 -17.28 -10.95
N GLY A 104 -1.60 -17.52 -12.09
CA GLY A 104 -2.80 -16.80 -12.55
C GLY A 104 -4.05 -17.16 -11.75
N THR A 105 -3.94 -17.23 -10.42
CA THR A 105 -5.06 -17.53 -9.53
C THR A 105 -6.02 -16.32 -9.46
N PRO A 106 -7.33 -16.52 -9.23
CA PRO A 106 -8.27 -15.42 -9.04
C PRO A 106 -7.84 -14.45 -7.94
N PHE A 107 -7.18 -14.96 -6.89
CA PHE A 107 -6.64 -14.16 -5.80
C PHE A 107 -5.56 -13.17 -6.28
N ASN A 108 -4.63 -13.61 -7.13
CA ASN A 108 -3.59 -12.74 -7.65
C ASN A 108 -4.14 -11.70 -8.62
N TRP A 109 -5.15 -12.05 -9.42
CA TRP A 109 -5.86 -11.08 -10.27
C TRP A 109 -6.59 -10.01 -9.45
N ILE A 110 -7.32 -10.41 -8.41
CA ILE A 110 -8.00 -9.45 -7.50
C ILE A 110 -6.95 -8.57 -6.81
N SER A 111 -5.86 -9.16 -6.32
CA SER A 111 -4.78 -8.41 -5.66
C SER A 111 -4.15 -7.39 -6.62
N LEU A 112 -3.91 -7.79 -7.88
CA LEU A 112 -3.40 -6.89 -8.91
C LEU A 112 -4.34 -5.71 -9.16
N VAL A 113 -5.66 -5.97 -9.26
CA VAL A 113 -6.65 -4.91 -9.43
C VAL A 113 -6.64 -3.95 -8.23
N VAL A 114 -6.58 -4.46 -7.01
CA VAL A 114 -6.48 -3.62 -5.80
C VAL A 114 -5.21 -2.76 -5.82
N GLU A 115 -4.06 -3.35 -6.15
CA GLU A 115 -2.79 -2.64 -6.25
C GLU A 115 -2.84 -1.53 -7.31
N LEU A 116 -3.43 -1.81 -8.47
CA LEU A 116 -3.62 -0.82 -9.53
C LEU A 116 -4.60 0.29 -9.12
N VAL A 117 -5.71 -0.04 -8.46
CA VAL A 117 -6.66 0.95 -7.97
C VAL A 117 -5.98 1.89 -6.97
N LEU A 118 -5.24 1.35 -5.99
CA LEU A 118 -4.52 2.17 -5.01
C LEU A 118 -3.46 3.07 -5.66
N ALA A 119 -2.75 2.55 -6.67
CA ALA A 119 -1.82 3.34 -7.47
C ALA A 119 -2.54 4.48 -8.21
N THR A 120 -3.61 4.17 -8.95
CA THR A 120 -4.36 5.14 -9.75
C THR A 120 -4.98 6.23 -8.88
N LEU A 121 -5.57 5.89 -7.73
CA LEU A 121 -6.15 6.87 -6.82
C LEU A 121 -5.13 7.92 -6.35
N ALA A 122 -3.90 7.49 -6.05
CA ALA A 122 -2.85 8.39 -5.60
C ALA A 122 -2.22 9.18 -6.78
N LEU A 123 -1.99 8.53 -7.93
CA LEU A 123 -1.34 9.15 -9.09
C LEU A 123 -2.24 10.15 -9.82
N LEU A 124 -3.56 9.90 -9.90
CA LEU A 124 -4.49 10.83 -10.55
C LEU A 124 -4.49 12.21 -9.88
N PHE A 125 -4.47 12.23 -8.54
CA PHE A 125 -4.30 13.46 -7.79
C PHE A 125 -2.90 14.05 -7.94
N ALA A 126 -1.86 13.23 -7.78
CA ALA A 126 -0.48 13.69 -7.79
C ALA A 126 -0.07 14.34 -9.11
N PHE A 127 -0.59 13.86 -10.24
CA PHE A 127 -0.36 14.45 -11.57
C PHE A 127 -1.37 15.56 -11.93
N GLY A 128 -2.36 15.83 -11.08
CA GLY A 128 -3.37 16.87 -11.33
C GLY A 128 -4.40 16.50 -12.40
N PHE A 129 -4.61 15.20 -12.68
CA PHE A 129 -5.66 14.74 -13.59
C PHE A 129 -7.07 14.84 -12.97
N VAL A 130 -7.15 14.79 -11.64
CA VAL A 130 -8.38 14.99 -10.88
C VAL A 130 -8.13 16.06 -9.82
N ALA A 131 -9.00 17.07 -9.80
CA ALA A 131 -8.95 18.20 -8.89
C ALA A 131 -9.25 17.77 -7.46
#